data_AF-A0A0B8WWJ5-F1
#
_entry.id   AF-A0A0B8WWJ5-F1
#
_cell.length_a   1.000
_cell.length_b   1.000
_cell.length_c   1.000
_cell.angle_alpha   90.00
_cell.angle_beta   90.00
_cell.angle_gamma   90.00
#
_symmetry.space_group_name_H-M   'P 1'
#
loop_
_entity.id
_entity.type
_entity.pdbx_description
1 polymer ?
#
loop_
_entity_poly.entity_id
_entity_poly.type
_entity_poly.pdbx_seq_one_letter_code
_entity_poly.pdbx_strand_id
1 'polypeptide(L)'
;MNTFKYVLLSIFVLYPALSFSAPAGFFLTGTKEITEDMVRFHYLSNDGTLDLKCTHLFDKPDAHDWDVWCGKGTKWLRQFRVHFLVRKYQGKTEPKSAYEVLYWVIDRDQPMNKAFASTSSWIQFNNPSNLERLSFSQGVENDYAYLTVELTP
;
A
#
# COMPACT_ATOMS: atom_id res chain seq x y z
N MET A 1 6.77 41.90 25.27
CA MET A 1 7.38 40.56 25.45
C MET A 1 6.49 39.40 24.95
N ASN A 2 5.63 39.62 23.93
CA ASN A 2 4.65 38.61 23.46
C ASN A 2 4.94 38.06 22.05
N THR A 3 5.93 38.59 21.34
CA THR A 3 6.29 38.17 19.97
C THR A 3 7.12 36.89 19.92
N PHE A 4 7.78 36.50 21.02
CA PHE A 4 8.64 35.31 21.06
C PHE A 4 7.88 33.98 21.19
N LYS A 5 6.63 34.00 21.68
CA LYS A 5 5.81 32.79 21.87
C LYS A 5 5.24 32.23 20.57
N TYR A 6 5.03 33.07 19.56
CA TYR A 6 4.42 32.64 18.30
C TYR A 6 5.42 32.00 17.33
N VAL A 7 6.71 32.33 17.43
CA VAL A 7 7.76 31.74 16.58
C VAL A 7 8.04 30.28 16.93
N LEU A 8 7.95 29.92 18.22
CA LEU A 8 8.15 28.54 18.69
C LEU A 8 6.98 27.61 18.32
N LEU A 9 5.76 28.14 18.19
CA LEU A 9 4.59 27.35 17.81
C LEU A 9 4.58 26.98 16.32
N SER A 10 5.18 27.81 15.46
CA SER A 10 5.29 27.54 14.01
C SER A 10 6.25 26.40 13.69
N ILE A 11 7.25 26.16 14.55
CA ILE A 11 8.25 25.10 14.36
C ILE A 11 7.64 23.71 14.62
N PHE A 12 6.64 23.59 15.49
CA PHE A 12 6.02 22.29 15.82
C PHE A 12 4.94 21.82 14.83
N VAL A 13 4.39 22.69 14.00
CA VAL A 13 3.34 22.34 13.02
C VAL A 13 3.92 21.81 11.69
N LEU A 14 5.22 22.02 11.44
CA LEU A 14 5.89 21.56 10.21
C LEU A 14 6.52 20.17 10.31
N TYR A 15 6.51 19.54 11.49
CA TYR A 15 7.13 18.22 11.69
C TYR A 15 6.32 16.95 11.36
N PRO A 16 5.00 16.95 11.07
CA PRO A 16 4.33 15.68 10.77
C PRO A 16 4.57 15.20 9.33
N ALA A 17 5.30 15.94 8.49
CA ALA A 17 5.60 15.52 7.12
C ALA A 17 6.78 14.52 7.00
N LEU A 18 7.49 14.23 8.10
CA LEU A 18 8.65 13.31 8.07
C LEU A 18 8.27 11.83 7.98
N SER A 19 6.98 11.49 8.11
CA SER A 19 6.48 10.11 8.09
C SER A 19 6.60 9.41 6.72
N PHE A 20 7.02 10.11 5.67
CA PHE A 20 7.22 9.57 4.31
C PHE A 20 8.51 10.09 3.67
N SER A 21 9.56 10.29 4.47
CA SER A 21 10.88 10.62 3.93
C SER A 21 11.59 9.35 3.45
N ALA A 22 12.10 9.37 2.22
CA ALA A 22 12.92 8.29 1.70
C ALA A 22 14.13 8.04 2.64
N PRO A 23 14.58 6.78 2.80
CA PRO A 23 15.78 6.47 3.56
C PRO A 23 16.94 7.37 3.11
N ALA A 24 17.74 7.83 4.07
CA ALA A 24 18.88 8.69 3.77
C ALA A 24 19.78 8.05 2.70
N GLY A 25 20.15 8.83 1.68
CA GLY A 25 20.95 8.34 0.55
C GLY A 25 20.17 7.85 -0.66
N PHE A 26 18.83 7.84 -0.63
CA PHE A 26 17.99 7.49 -1.78
C PHE A 26 17.27 8.71 -2.37
N PHE A 27 16.94 8.64 -3.66
CA PHE A 27 16.09 9.61 -4.35
C PHE A 27 15.04 8.90 -5.19
N LEU A 28 13.85 9.51 -5.30
CA LEU A 28 12.75 8.96 -6.08
C LEU A 28 13.10 9.04 -7.56
N THR A 29 13.02 7.91 -8.25
CA THR A 29 13.27 7.84 -9.70
C THR A 29 12.02 7.76 -10.54
N GLY A 30 10.89 7.49 -9.89
CA GLY A 30 9.57 7.49 -10.48
C GLY A 30 8.59 6.73 -9.59
N THR A 31 7.33 7.12 -9.66
CA THR A 31 6.23 6.23 -9.32
C THR A 31 6.09 5.28 -10.48
N LYS A 32 6.20 3.96 -10.26
CA LYS A 32 5.98 3.02 -11.35
C LYS A 32 4.52 3.13 -11.76
N GLU A 33 4.25 3.31 -13.05
CA GLU A 33 2.88 3.24 -13.56
C GLU A 33 2.40 1.80 -13.41
N ILE A 34 1.54 1.58 -12.41
CA ILE A 34 0.92 0.28 -12.16
C ILE A 34 -0.33 0.23 -13.01
N THR A 35 -0.40 -0.74 -13.91
CA THR A 35 -1.60 -1.01 -14.71
C THR A 35 -2.42 -2.15 -14.10
N GLU A 36 -3.69 -2.25 -14.49
CA GLU A 36 -4.63 -3.21 -13.92
C GLU A 36 -4.23 -4.68 -14.15
N ASP A 37 -3.60 -4.98 -15.29
CA ASP A 37 -3.12 -6.31 -15.67
C ASP A 37 -1.89 -6.77 -14.87
N MET A 38 -1.12 -5.85 -14.31
CA MET A 38 0.05 -6.15 -13.47
C MET A 38 -0.35 -6.60 -12.06
N VAL A 39 -1.57 -6.31 -11.62
CA VAL A 39 -2.02 -6.53 -10.24
C VAL A 39 -2.98 -7.70 -10.17
N ARG A 40 -2.87 -8.51 -9.13
CA ARG A 40 -3.86 -9.55 -8.82
C ARG A 40 -4.17 -9.55 -7.33
N PHE A 41 -5.45 -9.59 -7.00
CA PHE A 41 -5.91 -9.75 -5.62
C PHE A 41 -6.46 -11.14 -5.37
N HIS A 42 -6.31 -11.59 -4.14
CA HIS A 42 -6.79 -12.87 -3.69
C HIS A 42 -7.23 -12.79 -2.22
N TYR A 43 -8.34 -13.43 -1.89
CA TYR A 43 -8.82 -13.54 -0.53
C TYR A 43 -8.64 -14.96 -0.03
N LEU A 44 -8.13 -15.10 1.19
CA LEU A 44 -7.92 -16.39 1.85
C LEU A 44 -8.42 -16.30 3.29
N SER A 45 -9.35 -17.15 3.70
CA SER A 45 -9.71 -17.27 5.13
C SER A 45 -8.55 -17.84 5.93
N ASN A 46 -8.46 -17.47 7.21
CA ASN A 46 -7.36 -17.89 8.08
C ASN A 46 -7.29 -19.42 8.28
N ASP A 47 -8.44 -20.10 8.18
CA ASP A 47 -8.57 -21.56 8.24
C ASP A 47 -8.35 -22.24 6.88
N GLY A 48 -8.14 -21.46 5.81
CA GLY A 48 -7.94 -21.93 4.44
C GLY A 48 -9.18 -22.51 3.76
N THR A 49 -10.36 -22.41 4.38
CA THR A 49 -11.60 -22.97 3.82
C THR A 49 -12.17 -22.16 2.65
N LEU A 50 -11.92 -20.85 2.65
CA LEU A 50 -12.31 -19.94 1.58
C LEU A 50 -11.06 -19.40 0.89
N ASP A 51 -10.94 -19.77 -0.37
CA ASP A 51 -9.93 -19.29 -1.31
C ASP A 51 -10.70 -18.67 -2.48
N LEU A 52 -10.67 -17.35 -2.58
CA LEU A 52 -11.47 -16.59 -3.52
C LEU A 52 -10.60 -15.72 -4.41
N LYS A 53 -10.69 -15.98 -5.72
CA LYS A 53 -10.20 -15.07 -6.74
C LYS A 53 -10.98 -13.77 -6.70
N CYS A 54 -10.26 -12.66 -6.90
CA CYS A 54 -10.85 -11.34 -6.92
C CYS A 54 -10.81 -10.74 -8.32
N THR A 55 -11.88 -10.04 -8.68
CA THR A 55 -11.89 -9.06 -9.77
C THR A 55 -11.63 -7.69 -9.19
N HIS A 56 -10.94 -6.82 -9.90
CA HIS A 56 -10.58 -5.48 -9.45
C HIS A 56 -10.83 -4.45 -10.56
N LEU A 57 -10.78 -3.18 -10.17
CA LEU A 57 -10.83 -2.04 -11.08
C LEU A 57 -9.94 -0.93 -10.52
N PHE A 58 -9.07 -0.35 -11.36
CA PHE A 58 -8.28 0.81 -10.95
C PHE A 58 -9.11 2.11 -10.98
N ASP A 59 -9.94 2.32 -9.95
CA ASP A 59 -10.98 3.36 -9.91
C ASP A 59 -10.44 4.79 -9.83
N LYS A 60 -9.41 5.06 -8.99
CA LYS A 60 -8.80 6.39 -8.88
C LYS A 60 -7.29 6.32 -9.00
N PRO A 61 -6.74 6.47 -10.22
CA PRO A 61 -5.29 6.41 -10.46
C PRO A 61 -4.49 7.41 -9.64
N ASP A 62 -4.99 8.66 -9.48
CA ASP A 62 -4.31 9.72 -8.74
C ASP A 62 -4.20 9.43 -7.23
N ALA A 63 -5.13 8.65 -6.69
CA ALA A 63 -5.16 8.25 -5.27
C ALA A 63 -4.55 6.86 -5.05
N HIS A 64 -4.21 6.15 -6.13
CA HIS A 64 -3.77 4.76 -6.12
C HIS A 64 -4.83 3.79 -5.54
N ASP A 65 -6.11 4.08 -5.81
CA ASP A 65 -7.24 3.33 -5.27
C ASP A 65 -7.78 2.28 -6.23
N TRP A 66 -8.05 1.10 -5.69
CA TRP A 66 -8.63 -0.04 -6.36
C TRP A 66 -9.93 -0.44 -5.69
N ASP A 67 -10.97 -0.69 -6.48
CA ASP A 67 -12.12 -1.46 -6.01
C ASP A 67 -11.87 -2.94 -6.25
N VAL A 68 -12.08 -3.77 -5.23
CA VAL A 68 -11.78 -5.20 -5.27
C VAL A 68 -13.00 -5.99 -4.82
N TRP A 69 -13.37 -6.98 -5.62
CA TRP A 69 -14.50 -7.88 -5.36
C TRP A 69 -14.02 -9.33 -5.41
N CYS A 70 -14.07 -10.02 -4.29
CA CYS A 70 -13.68 -11.43 -4.18
C CYS A 70 -14.92 -12.31 -4.15
N GLY A 71 -14.91 -13.41 -4.90
CA GLY A 71 -16.06 -14.32 -4.97
C GLY A 71 -17.29 -13.74 -5.69
N LYS A 72 -17.09 -12.81 -6.64
CA LYS A 72 -18.17 -12.19 -7.43
C LYS A 72 -19.05 -13.24 -8.10
N GLY A 73 -20.37 -13.10 -7.96
CA GLY A 73 -21.37 -14.06 -8.47
C GLY A 73 -21.63 -15.25 -7.54
N THR A 74 -21.05 -15.27 -6.33
CA THR A 74 -21.30 -16.29 -5.31
C THR A 74 -21.94 -15.68 -4.06
N LYS A 75 -22.39 -16.54 -3.12
CA LYS A 75 -22.86 -16.12 -1.79
C LYS A 75 -21.74 -15.59 -0.88
N TRP A 76 -20.49 -15.73 -1.29
CA TRP A 76 -19.29 -15.34 -0.54
C TRP A 76 -18.68 -14.04 -1.07
N LEU A 77 -19.48 -13.18 -1.69
CA LEU A 77 -19.02 -11.87 -2.16
C LEU A 77 -18.40 -11.09 -0.99
N ARG A 78 -17.20 -10.57 -1.21
CA ARG A 78 -16.51 -9.62 -0.34
C ARG A 78 -16.06 -8.41 -1.13
N GLN A 79 -16.23 -7.23 -0.55
CA GLN A 79 -15.94 -5.96 -1.19
C GLN A 79 -14.90 -5.17 -0.40
N PHE A 80 -13.82 -4.76 -1.08
CA PHE A 80 -12.75 -3.99 -0.48
C PHE A 80 -12.46 -2.74 -1.31
N ARG A 81 -12.04 -1.68 -0.62
CA ARG A 81 -11.32 -0.56 -1.24
C ARG A 81 -9.85 -0.71 -0.84
N VAL A 82 -8.96 -0.73 -1.83
CA VAL A 82 -7.53 -0.93 -1.61
C VAL A 82 -6.77 0.30 -2.08
N HIS A 83 -5.91 0.85 -1.24
CA HIS A 83 -4.88 1.81 -1.65
C HIS A 83 -3.57 1.04 -1.81
N PHE A 84 -3.07 0.96 -3.04
CA PHE A 84 -1.84 0.23 -3.36
C PHE A 84 -0.90 1.05 -4.23
N LEU A 85 0.24 1.41 -3.65
CA LEU A 85 1.27 2.25 -4.28
C LEU A 85 2.64 1.58 -4.16
N VAL A 86 3.37 1.55 -5.28
CA VAL A 86 4.78 1.13 -5.32
C VAL A 86 5.62 2.23 -5.95
N ARG A 87 6.64 2.70 -5.22
CA ARG A 87 7.60 3.71 -5.69
C ARG A 87 9.00 3.15 -5.75
N LYS A 88 9.74 3.52 -6.80
CA LYS A 88 11.14 3.09 -7.00
C LYS A 88 12.10 4.23 -6.69
N TYR A 89 13.08 3.92 -5.86
CA TYR A 89 14.17 4.79 -5.47
C TYR A 89 15.50 4.24 -5.98
N GLN A 90 16.44 5.14 -6.24
CA GLN A 90 17.83 4.81 -6.53
C GLN A 90 18.77 5.45 -5.51
N GLY A 91 19.92 4.81 -5.28
CA GLY A 91 20.98 5.35 -4.44
C GLY A 91 21.61 6.59 -5.09
N LYS A 92 21.82 7.65 -4.31
CA LYS A 92 22.41 8.92 -4.78
C LYS A 92 23.88 8.78 -5.19
N THR A 93 24.63 7.98 -4.44
CA THR A 93 26.09 7.87 -4.55
C THR A 93 26.54 6.50 -5.05
N GLU A 94 25.77 5.46 -4.74
CA GLU A 94 26.06 4.07 -5.11
C GLU A 94 24.90 3.51 -5.93
N PRO A 95 25.17 2.61 -6.89
CA PRO A 95 24.14 1.99 -7.72
C PRO A 95 23.30 1.00 -6.89
N LYS A 96 22.40 1.53 -6.08
CA LYS A 96 21.45 0.78 -5.24
C LYS A 96 20.03 1.02 -5.70
N SER A 97 19.14 0.10 -5.38
CA SER A 97 17.71 0.26 -5.63
C SER A 97 16.92 0.04 -4.35
N ALA A 98 15.84 0.80 -4.17
CA ALA A 98 14.90 0.60 -3.08
C ALA A 98 13.47 0.76 -3.58
N TYR A 99 12.54 0.08 -2.92
CA TYR A 99 11.12 0.15 -3.19
C TYR A 99 10.37 0.52 -1.92
N GLU A 100 9.52 1.53 -2.02
CA GLU A 100 8.51 1.86 -1.01
C GLU A 100 7.19 1.25 -1.46
N VAL A 101 6.53 0.51 -0.57
CA VAL A 101 5.20 -0.03 -0.82
C VAL A 101 4.25 0.44 0.26
N LEU A 102 3.13 1.01 -0.17
CA LEU A 102 1.98 1.28 0.67
C LEU A 102 0.86 0.33 0.26
N TYR A 103 0.36 -0.42 1.24
CA TYR A 103 -0.77 -1.30 1.07
C TYR A 103 -1.75 -1.06 2.22
N TRP A 104 -2.93 -0.58 1.89
CA TRP A 104 -4.00 -0.29 2.84
C TRP A 104 -5.31 -0.85 2.29
N VAL A 105 -5.96 -1.70 3.08
CA VAL A 105 -7.26 -2.29 2.78
C VAL A 105 -8.35 -1.70 3.69
N ILE A 106 -9.47 -1.32 3.07
CA ILE A 106 -10.72 -0.93 3.74
C ILE A 106 -11.77 -1.96 3.38
N ASP A 107 -12.33 -2.60 4.39
CA ASP A 107 -13.47 -3.51 4.27
C ASP A 107 -14.76 -2.70 4.07
N ARG A 108 -15.45 -2.90 2.94
CA ARG A 108 -16.68 -2.17 2.63
C ARG A 108 -17.92 -2.86 3.20
N ASP A 109 -17.81 -4.11 3.61
CA ASP A 109 -18.90 -4.90 4.18
C ASP A 109 -19.01 -4.70 5.71
N GLN A 110 -18.00 -4.08 6.33
CA GLN A 110 -18.01 -3.73 7.76
C GLN A 110 -18.46 -2.29 8.01
N PRO A 111 -19.12 -2.00 9.15
CA PRO A 111 -19.41 -0.63 9.56
C PRO A 111 -18.13 0.22 9.61
N MET A 112 -18.15 1.44 9.03
CA MET A 112 -16.96 2.32 8.91
C MET A 112 -16.25 2.65 10.25
N ASN A 113 -16.89 2.40 11.39
CA ASN A 113 -16.27 2.56 12.71
C ASN A 113 -15.41 1.35 13.13
N LYS A 114 -15.24 0.33 12.28
CA LYS A 114 -14.45 -0.87 12.55
C LYS A 114 -13.39 -1.11 11.48
N ALA A 115 -12.16 -1.24 11.98
CA ALA A 115 -10.98 -1.87 11.40
C ALA A 115 -10.60 -1.48 9.95
N PHE A 116 -9.61 -0.59 9.84
CA PHE A 116 -8.75 -0.51 8.67
C PHE A 116 -7.43 -1.21 9.00
N ALA A 117 -6.85 -1.88 8.01
CA ALA A 117 -5.51 -2.42 8.10
C ALA A 117 -4.62 -1.67 7.12
N SER A 118 -3.45 -1.20 7.59
CA SER A 118 -2.46 -0.54 6.74
C SER A 118 -1.06 -1.07 7.04
N THR A 119 -0.24 -1.14 6.00
CA THR A 119 1.17 -1.53 6.11
C THR A 119 1.98 -0.71 5.12
N SER A 120 3.11 -0.19 5.59
CA SER A 120 4.16 0.39 4.76
C SER A 120 5.40 -0.49 4.86
N SER A 121 6.05 -0.75 3.74
CA SER A 121 7.24 -1.60 3.66
C SER A 121 8.31 -0.97 2.78
N TRP A 122 9.55 -1.07 3.24
CA TRP A 122 10.74 -0.64 2.51
C TRP A 122 11.63 -1.84 2.20
N ILE A 123 11.93 -2.03 0.92
CA ILE A 123 12.80 -3.10 0.45
C ILE A 123 14.03 -2.45 -0.19
N GLN A 124 15.22 -2.76 0.30
CA GLN A 124 16.48 -2.18 -0.18
C GLN A 124 17.41 -3.27 -0.73
N PHE A 125 18.04 -2.98 -1.86
CA PHE A 125 19.00 -3.86 -2.50
C PHE A 125 20.38 -3.17 -2.56
N ASN A 126 21.42 -3.93 -2.20
CA ASN A 126 22.81 -3.46 -2.26
C ASN A 126 23.33 -3.28 -3.70
N ASN A 127 22.60 -3.78 -4.69
CA ASN A 127 22.88 -3.65 -6.11
C ASN A 127 21.63 -3.13 -6.85
N PRO A 128 21.75 -2.65 -8.09
CA PRO A 128 20.59 -2.34 -8.91
C PRO A 128 19.81 -3.62 -9.17
N SER A 129 18.51 -3.60 -8.88
CA SER A 129 17.63 -4.74 -9.14
C SER A 129 16.37 -4.26 -9.85
N ASN A 130 15.90 -5.10 -10.77
CA ASN A 130 14.60 -4.94 -11.39
C ASN A 130 13.58 -5.75 -10.62
N LEU A 131 12.40 -5.16 -10.43
CA LEU A 131 11.32 -5.83 -9.75
C LEU A 131 10.71 -6.89 -10.66
N GLU A 132 10.82 -8.16 -10.28
CA GLU A 132 10.19 -9.28 -10.99
C GLU A 132 8.77 -9.53 -10.46
N ARG A 133 8.62 -9.61 -9.13
CA ARG A 133 7.33 -9.84 -8.46
C ARG A 133 7.37 -9.26 -7.06
N LEU A 134 6.27 -8.65 -6.63
CA LEU A 134 5.99 -8.34 -5.23
C LEU A 134 4.70 -9.02 -4.80
N SER A 135 4.68 -9.50 -3.56
CA SER A 135 3.47 -10.05 -2.95
C SER A 135 3.36 -9.51 -1.54
N PHE A 136 2.20 -8.97 -1.20
CA PHE A 136 1.86 -8.51 0.14
C PHE A 136 0.57 -9.18 0.59
N SER A 137 0.46 -9.40 1.89
CA SER A 137 -0.72 -9.94 2.53
C SER A 137 -1.09 -9.04 3.70
N GLN A 138 -2.38 -8.76 3.84
CA GLN A 138 -2.91 -7.97 4.93
C GLN A 138 -4.13 -8.66 5.51
N GLY A 139 -4.17 -8.76 6.83
CA GLY A 139 -5.34 -9.26 7.54
C GLY A 139 -6.55 -8.35 7.30
N VAL A 140 -7.70 -8.97 7.06
CA VAL A 140 -9.00 -8.32 6.88
C VAL A 140 -10.03 -9.01 7.76
N GLU A 141 -11.19 -8.36 7.95
CA GLU A 141 -12.27 -8.90 8.78
C GLU A 141 -11.83 -9.24 10.22
N ASN A 142 -10.92 -8.47 10.83
CA ASN A 142 -10.29 -8.75 12.14
C ASN A 142 -9.38 -10.00 12.14
N ASP A 143 -8.55 -10.14 11.10
CA ASP A 143 -7.60 -11.25 10.91
C ASP A 143 -8.25 -12.65 10.81
N TYR A 144 -9.57 -12.71 10.56
CA TYR A 144 -10.23 -13.96 10.15
C TYR A 144 -9.93 -14.34 8.71
N ALA A 145 -9.39 -13.40 7.92
CA ALA A 145 -8.96 -13.64 6.57
C ALA A 145 -7.81 -12.71 6.18
N TYR A 146 -7.27 -12.95 4.99
CA TYR A 146 -6.21 -12.17 4.38
C TYR A 146 -6.65 -11.73 2.99
N LEU A 147 -6.40 -10.46 2.66
CA LEU A 147 -6.39 -9.98 1.29
C LEU A 147 -4.93 -9.86 0.85
N THR A 148 -4.55 -10.63 -0.16
CA THR A 148 -3.22 -10.59 -0.76
C THR A 148 -3.25 -9.79 -2.05
N VAL A 149 -2.19 -9.02 -2.29
CA VAL A 149 -1.93 -8.35 -3.56
C VAL A 149 -0.61 -8.86 -4.14
N GLU A 150 -0.65 -9.23 -5.41
CA GLU A 150 0.52 -9.53 -6.22
C GLU A 150 0.70 -8.44 -7.28
N LEU A 151 1.93 -7.96 -7.45
CA LEU A 151 2.34 -7.07 -8.53
C LEU A 151 3.42 -7.78 -9.35
N THR A 152 3.12 -8.04 -10.62
CA THR A 152 4.06 -8.59 -11.62
C THR A 152 4.21 -7.56 -12.75
N PRO A 153 5.33 -6.82 -12.81
CA PRO A 153 5.42 -5.61 -13.61
C PRO A 153 5.84 -5.73 -15.08
#